data_AF-A0A819NSR1-F1
#
_entry.id   AF-A0A819NSR1-F1
#
_cell.length_a   1.000
_cell.length_b   1.000
_cell.length_c   1.000
_cell.angle_alpha   90.00
_cell.angle_beta   90.00
_cell.angle_gamma   90.00
#
_symmetry.space_group_name_H-M   'P 1'
#
loop_
_entity.id
_entity.type
_entity.pdbx_description
1 polymer ?
#
loop_
_entity_poly.entity_id
_entity_poly.type
_entity_poly.pdbx_seq_one_letter_code
_entity_poly.pdbx_strand_id
1 'polypeptide(L)'
;MALGVGLLFGALFWGAGADVIGRKYAFNITLFWCAIFATIAGASPNYIAVCVFIALLAFGGGGNLILDTAVYLEFLPGKYQWSLTFMAAWWGVGQMVAGLV
;
A
#
# COMPACT_ATOMS: atom_id res chain seq x y z
N MET A 1 0.48 12.35 -11.32
CA MET A 1 1.75 11.68 -11.69
C MET A 1 2.59 11.26 -10.49
N ALA A 2 2.74 12.10 -9.45
CA ALA A 2 3.52 11.74 -8.25
C ALA A 2 3.10 10.40 -7.59
N LEU A 3 1.80 10.14 -7.52
CA LEU A 3 1.22 8.91 -6.94
C LEU A 3 1.60 7.63 -7.73
N GLY A 4 1.54 7.67 -9.06
CA GLY A 4 1.87 6.52 -9.91
C GLY A 4 3.36 6.16 -9.88
N VAL A 5 4.22 7.18 -9.80
CA VAL A 5 5.67 6.97 -9.66
C VAL A 5 5.99 6.35 -8.30
N GLY A 6 5.40 6.88 -7.22
CA GLY A 6 5.57 6.33 -5.87
C GLY A 6 5.12 4.87 -5.78
N LEU A 7 3.94 4.54 -6.32
CA LEU A 7 3.41 3.17 -6.38
C LEU A 7 4.34 2.21 -7.11
N LEU A 8 4.87 2.61 -8.27
CA LEU A 8 5.72 1.75 -9.09
C LEU A 8 7.07 1.44 -8.42
N PHE A 9 7.73 2.47 -7.87
CA PHE A 9 8.96 2.25 -7.11
C PHE A 9 8.71 1.49 -5.81
N GLY A 10 7.59 1.75 -5.15
CA GLY A 10 7.17 1.05 -3.93
C GLY A 10 6.95 -0.43 -4.16
N ALA A 11 6.24 -0.79 -5.24
CA ALA A 11 6.00 -2.17 -5.64
C ALA A 11 7.30 -2.95 -5.88
N LEU A 12 8.25 -2.35 -6.62
CA LEU A 12 9.53 -2.99 -6.93
C LEU A 12 10.40 -3.17 -5.69
N PHE A 13 10.54 -2.11 -4.87
CA PHE A 13 11.42 -2.12 -3.71
C PHE A 13 10.89 -3.02 -2.60
N TRP A 14 9.61 -2.89 -2.24
CA TRP A 14 9.02 -3.68 -1.16
C TRP A 14 8.71 -5.11 -1.59
N GLY A 15 8.44 -5.36 -2.87
CA GLY A 15 8.31 -6.72 -3.41
C GLY A 15 9.61 -7.50 -3.26
N ALA A 16 10.73 -6.96 -3.75
CA ALA A 16 12.04 -7.61 -3.62
C ALA A 16 12.57 -7.60 -2.16
N GLY A 17 12.32 -6.51 -1.42
CA GLY A 17 12.79 -6.34 -0.04
C GLY A 17 12.08 -7.27 0.95
N ALA A 18 10.82 -7.62 0.71
CA ALA A 18 10.08 -8.51 1.59
C ALA A 18 10.50 -9.98 1.51
N ASP A 19 11.06 -10.40 0.37
CA ASP A 19 11.65 -11.73 0.24
C ASP A 19 12.96 -11.86 1.06
N VAL A 20 13.61 -10.74 1.40
CA VAL A 20 14.85 -10.72 2.20
C VAL A 20 14.59 -10.47 3.70
N ILE A 21 13.70 -9.53 4.03
CA ILE A 21 13.46 -9.05 5.41
C ILE A 21 12.39 -9.90 6.13
N GLY A 22 11.56 -10.63 5.38
CA GLY A 22 10.42 -11.39 5.89
C GLY A 22 9.11 -10.60 5.75
N ARG A 23 8.11 -11.26 5.15
CA ARG A 23 6.88 -10.63 4.65
C ARG A 23 6.03 -9.94 5.74
N LYS A 24 5.97 -10.51 6.94
CA LYS A 24 5.22 -9.93 8.08
C LYS A 24 5.83 -8.62 8.59
N TYR A 25 7.17 -8.55 8.66
CA TYR A 25 7.86 -7.34 9.12
C TYR A 25 7.86 -6.26 8.04
N ALA A 26 8.05 -6.64 6.78
CA ALA A 26 7.93 -5.73 5.66
C ALA A 26 6.56 -5.04 5.63
N PHE A 27 5.46 -5.79 5.83
CA PHE A 27 4.10 -5.24 5.88
C PHE A 27 3.89 -4.23 7.03
N ASN A 28 4.34 -4.54 8.25
CA ASN A 28 4.18 -3.61 9.37
C ASN A 28 4.99 -2.32 9.19
N ILE A 29 6.19 -2.42 8.60
CA ILE A 29 7.02 -1.24 8.32
C ILE A 29 6.38 -0.35 7.24
N THR A 30 5.86 -0.93 6.17
CA THR A 30 5.15 -0.18 5.12
C THR A 30 3.88 0.48 5.64
N LEU A 31 3.15 -0.19 6.54
CA LEU A 31 1.95 0.37 7.18
C LEU A 31 2.28 1.57 8.07
N PHE A 32 3.32 1.45 8.89
CA PHE A 32 3.78 2.54 9.75
C PHE A 32 4.29 3.74 8.94
N TRP A 33 5.03 3.46 7.85
CA TRP A 33 5.47 4.47 6.89
C TRP A 33 4.27 5.23 6.30
N CYS A 34 3.28 4.52 5.76
CA CYS A 34 2.06 5.14 5.23
C CYS A 34 1.34 6.03 6.25
N ALA A 35 1.21 5.60 7.50
CA ALA A 35 0.52 6.37 8.53
C ALA A 35 1.22 7.72 8.81
N ILE A 36 2.56 7.72 8.88
CA ILE A 36 3.34 8.95 9.09
C ILE A 36 3.19 9.89 7.90
N PHE A 37 3.38 9.39 6.68
CA PHE A 37 3.31 10.26 5.50
C PHE A 37 1.89 10.71 5.17
N ALA A 38 0.86 9.95 5.56
CA ALA A 38 -0.54 10.35 5.43
C ALA A 38 -0.88 11.53 6.33
N THR A 39 -0.46 11.45 7.60
CA THR A 39 -0.71 12.51 8.58
C THR A 39 0.03 13.80 8.22
N ILE A 40 1.29 13.68 7.75
CA ILE A 40 2.07 14.83 7.29
C ILE A 40 1.49 15.42 6.00
N ALA A 41 1.04 14.59 5.05
CA ALA A 41 0.39 15.07 3.82
C ALA A 41 -0.88 15.89 4.14
N GLY A 42 -1.70 15.42 5.09
CA GLY A 42 -2.93 16.10 5.52
C GLY A 42 -2.68 17.43 6.25
N ALA A 43 -1.54 17.57 6.94
CA ALA A 43 -1.16 18.80 7.63
C ALA A 43 -0.33 19.78 6.76
N SER A 44 -0.04 19.42 5.50
CA SER A 44 0.92 20.19 4.71
C SER A 44 0.31 21.47 4.11
N PRO A 45 1.00 22.63 4.21
CA PRO A 45 0.46 23.93 3.80
C PRO A 45 0.72 24.29 2.32
N ASN A 46 1.52 23.50 1.59
CA ASN A 46 1.99 23.81 0.24
C ASN A 46 1.71 22.67 -0.75
N TYR A 47 1.22 23.00 -1.94
CA TYR A 47 0.88 22.01 -2.99
C TYR A 47 2.06 21.10 -3.37
N ILE A 48 3.26 21.67 -3.49
CA ILE A 48 4.48 20.89 -3.80
C ILE A 48 4.82 19.91 -2.67
N ALA A 49 4.64 20.33 -1.41
CA ALA A 49 4.88 19.48 -0.26
C ALA A 49 3.87 18.32 -0.21
N VAL A 50 2.59 18.60 -0.47
CA VAL A 50 1.54 17.57 -0.63
C VAL A 50 1.97 16.54 -1.67
N CYS A 51 2.42 16.96 -2.85
CA CYS A 51 2.83 16.03 -3.92
C CYS A 51 3.99 15.11 -3.52
N VAL A 52 4.99 15.63 -2.81
CA VAL A 52 6.14 14.85 -2.34
C VAL A 52 5.71 13.85 -1.25
N PHE A 53 4.91 14.29 -0.27
CA PHE A 53 4.42 13.40 0.78
C PHE A 53 3.47 12.34 0.23
N ILE A 54 2.64 12.66 -0.76
CA ILE A 54 1.81 11.68 -1.47
C ILE A 54 2.66 10.68 -2.25
N ALA A 55 3.77 11.08 -2.86
CA ALA A 55 4.68 10.14 -3.53
C ALA A 55 5.33 9.16 -2.52
N LEU A 56 5.72 9.66 -1.35
CA LEU A 56 6.31 8.85 -0.27
C LEU A 56 5.27 7.93 0.39
N LEU A 57 4.03 8.39 0.53
CA LEU A 57 2.90 7.58 0.96
C LEU A 57 2.60 6.48 -0.07
N ALA A 58 2.56 6.84 -1.36
CA ALA A 58 2.31 5.91 -2.45
C ALA A 58 3.41 4.84 -2.56
N PHE A 59 4.65 5.17 -2.16
CA PHE A 59 5.74 4.21 -2.04
C PHE A 59 5.48 3.13 -0.98
N GLY A 60 5.00 3.52 0.22
CA GLY A 60 4.58 2.54 1.22
C GLY A 60 3.29 1.80 0.83
N GLY A 61 2.36 2.49 0.16
CA GLY A 61 1.08 1.94 -0.28
C GLY A 61 1.24 0.87 -1.36
N GLY A 62 2.17 1.07 -2.30
CA GLY A 62 2.51 0.08 -3.32
C GLY A 62 3.11 -1.19 -2.75
N GLY A 63 3.93 -1.07 -1.71
CA GLY A 63 4.41 -2.23 -0.96
C GLY A 63 3.28 -2.99 -0.27
N ASN A 64 2.41 -2.29 0.47
CA ASN A 64 1.29 -2.94 1.16
C ASN A 64 0.37 -3.72 0.22
N LEU A 65 0.08 -3.22 -1.00
CA LEU A 65 -0.77 -3.93 -1.97
C LEU A 65 -0.23 -5.32 -2.34
N ILE A 66 1.09 -5.45 -2.49
CA ILE A 66 1.73 -6.72 -2.87
C ILE A 66 1.89 -7.61 -1.62
N LEU A 67 2.31 -7.01 -0.51
CA LEU A 67 2.65 -7.74 0.72
C LEU A 67 1.41 -8.29 1.42
N ASP A 68 0.29 -7.57 1.41
CA ASP A 68 -0.95 -8.00 2.05
C ASP A 68 -1.44 -9.32 1.43
N THR A 69 -1.53 -9.37 0.10
CA THR A 69 -1.96 -10.58 -0.62
C THR A 69 -0.96 -11.74 -0.44
N ALA A 70 0.35 -11.47 -0.43
CA ALA A 70 1.38 -12.48 -0.25
C ALA A 70 1.36 -13.08 1.17
N VAL A 71 1.28 -12.24 2.21
CA VAL A 71 1.18 -12.66 3.61
C VAL A 71 -0.12 -13.42 3.84
N TYR A 72 -1.23 -12.91 3.31
CA TYR A 72 -2.54 -13.54 3.49
C TYR A 72 -2.59 -14.95 2.90
N LEU A 73 -1.96 -15.17 1.74
CA LEU A 73 -1.84 -16.49 1.12
C LEU A 73 -0.98 -17.48 1.92
N GLU A 74 0.00 -17.01 2.71
CA GLU A 74 0.82 -17.87 3.57
C GLU A 74 0.07 -18.38 4.80
N PHE A 75 -0.89 -17.60 5.31
CA PHE A 75 -1.69 -17.96 6.48
C PHE A 75 -2.98 -18.71 6.14
N LEU A 76 -3.37 -18.78 4.87
CA LEU A 76 -4.65 -19.34 4.46
C LEU A 76 -4.52 -20.73 3.81
N PRO A 77 -5.23 -21.77 4.30
CA PRO A 77 -5.25 -23.05 3.62
C PRO A 77 -5.93 -22.92 2.25
N GLY A 78 -5.34 -23.53 1.21
CA GLY A 78 -5.70 -23.33 -0.21
C GLY A 78 -7.17 -23.48 -0.58
N LYS A 79 -7.97 -24.14 0.27
CA LYS A 79 -9.44 -24.24 0.13
C LYS A 79 -10.18 -22.91 0.18
N TYR A 80 -9.63 -21.87 0.81
CA TYR A 80 -10.30 -20.57 0.97
C TYR A 80 -9.68 -19.44 0.12
N GLN A 81 -8.80 -19.73 -0.84
CA GLN A 81 -8.15 -18.71 -1.68
C GLN A 81 -9.12 -17.76 -2.40
N TRP A 82 -10.40 -18.14 -2.56
CA TRP A 82 -11.43 -17.24 -3.08
C TRP A 82 -11.60 -15.96 -2.24
N SER A 83 -11.24 -15.96 -0.95
CA SER A 83 -11.25 -14.76 -0.10
C SER A 83 -10.36 -13.62 -0.62
N LEU A 84 -9.35 -13.88 -1.46
CA LEU A 84 -8.61 -12.81 -2.17
C LEU A 84 -9.52 -11.99 -3.10
N THR A 85 -10.51 -12.63 -3.73
CA THR A 85 -11.44 -11.93 -4.62
C THR A 85 -12.32 -10.95 -3.84
N PHE A 86 -12.65 -11.26 -2.58
CA PHE A 86 -13.33 -10.33 -1.67
C PHE A 86 -12.45 -9.15 -1.27
N MET A 87 -11.15 -9.36 -1.03
CA MET A 87 -10.20 -8.24 -0.78
C MET A 87 -10.09 -7.33 -2.01
N ALA A 88 -10.02 -7.91 -3.22
CA ALA A 88 -9.99 -7.13 -4.45
C ALA A 88 -11.29 -6.35 -4.67
N ALA A 89 -12.44 -6.95 -4.39
CA ALA A 89 -13.74 -6.27 -4.44
C ALA A 89 -13.81 -5.11 -3.45
N TRP A 90 -13.29 -5.28 -2.23
CA TRP A 90 -13.24 -4.23 -1.22
C TRP A 90 -12.40 -3.03 -1.67
N TRP A 91 -11.26 -3.28 -2.34
CA TRP A 91 -10.46 -2.21 -2.91
C TRP A 91 -11.23 -1.40 -3.96
N GLY A 92 -12.00 -2.07 -4.82
CA GLY A 92 -12.88 -1.42 -5.80
C GLY A 92 -13.98 -0.56 -5.15
N VAL A 93 -14.60 -1.04 -4.07
CA VAL A 93 -15.57 -0.26 -3.28
C VAL A 93 -14.90 0.98 -2.67
N GLY A 94 -13.69 0.85 -2.15
CA GLY A 94 -12.92 1.99 -1.63
C GLY A 94 -12.65 3.06 -2.69
N GLN A 95 -12.27 2.67 -3.91
CA GLN A 95 -12.08 3.60 -5.02
C GLN A 95 -13.40 4.27 -5.44
N MET A 96 -14.51 3.53 -5.44
CA MET A 96 -15.82 4.10 -5.75
C MET A 96 -16.22 5.18 -4.73
N VAL A 97 -16.07 4.91 -3.44
CA VAL A 97 -16.40 5.87 -2.37
C VAL A 97 -15.47 7.09 -2.44
N ALA A 98 -14.16 6.88 -2.64
CA ALA A 98 -13.20 7.96 -2.77
C ALA A 98 -13.41 8.81 -4.03
N GLY A 99 -13.95 8.24 -5.11
CA GLY A 99 -14.32 8.98 -6.32
C GLY A 99 -15.66 9.70 -6.23
N LEU A 100 -16.50 9.35 -5.25
CA LEU A 100 -17.81 9.98 -5.04
C LEU A 100 -17.74 11.22 -4.11
N VAL A 101 -16.66 11.35 -3.34
CA VAL A 101 -16.35 12.46 -2.42
C VAL A 101 -15.35 13.40 -3.06
#